data_AF-A0A3A1XZT9-F1
#
_entry.id   AF-A0A3A1XZT9-F1
#
_cell.length_a   1.000
_cell.length_b   1.000
_cell.length_c   1.000
_cell.angle_alpha   90.00
_cell.angle_beta   90.00
_cell.angle_gamma   90.00
#
_symmetry.space_group_name_H-M   'P 1'
#
loop_
_entity.id
_entity.type
_entity.pdbx_description
1 polymer ?
#
loop_
_entity_poly.entity_id
_entity_poly.type
_entity_poly.pdbx_seq_one_letter_code
_entity_poly.pdbx_strand_id
1 'polypeptide(L)'
;MPGFAAAATTAGTSSITTTGTNGKTSDYVIKTTDQNSKIYLVEVNAPKGYVRSEDVHEVNTAKASDTESLEVPIADVPTSNNIDHWFKLPKTGAYGVFIFAIAGIVLIAASVFIYTRNNRKEEDKQRA
;
A
#
# COMPACT_ATOMS: atom_id res chain seq x y z
N MET A 1 13.93 18.29 -35.23
CA MET A 1 14.14 17.18 -34.28
C MET A 1 13.15 16.09 -34.64
N PRO A 2 13.57 14.96 -35.22
CA PRO A 2 12.64 13.88 -35.54
C PRO A 2 12.18 13.23 -34.23
N GLY A 3 10.88 13.29 -33.97
CA GLY A 3 10.25 12.75 -32.77
C GLY A 3 10.28 11.22 -32.74
N PHE A 4 10.37 10.66 -31.54
CA PHE A 4 10.30 9.23 -31.27
C PHE A 4 8.89 8.70 -31.58
N ALA A 5 8.58 8.48 -32.85
CA ALA A 5 7.41 7.70 -33.22
C ALA A 5 7.71 6.24 -32.87
N ALA A 6 7.29 5.81 -31.68
CA ALA A 6 7.25 4.41 -31.33
C ALA A 6 6.37 3.71 -32.38
N ALA A 7 6.96 2.74 -33.09
CA ALA A 7 6.20 1.90 -34.00
C ALA A 7 5.07 1.23 -33.20
N ALA A 8 3.83 1.52 -33.55
CA ALA A 8 2.69 0.84 -32.96
C ALA A 8 2.76 -0.63 -33.40
N THR A 9 3.33 -1.48 -32.57
CA THR A 9 3.23 -2.93 -32.72
C THR A 9 1.74 -3.25 -32.68
N THR A 10 1.21 -3.79 -33.78
CA THR A 10 -0.17 -4.29 -33.83
C THR A 10 -0.35 -5.31 -32.71
N ALA A 11 -0.99 -4.89 -31.63
CA ALA A 11 -1.36 -5.79 -30.55
C ALA A 11 -2.22 -6.90 -31.16
N GLY A 12 -1.84 -8.16 -30.94
CA GLY A 12 -2.70 -9.30 -31.31
C GLY A 12 -4.10 -9.12 -30.73
N THR A 13 -5.09 -9.74 -31.36
CA THR A 13 -6.49 -9.72 -30.91
C THR A 13 -6.55 -9.96 -29.40
N SER A 14 -6.93 -8.93 -28.65
CA SER A 14 -7.02 -9.01 -27.19
C SER A 14 -8.31 -9.74 -26.82
N SER A 15 -8.18 -10.90 -26.17
CA SER A 15 -9.30 -11.65 -25.62
C SER A 15 -9.46 -11.29 -24.14
N ILE A 16 -10.63 -10.78 -23.76
CA ILE A 16 -10.96 -10.50 -22.37
C ILE A 16 -11.68 -11.72 -21.80
N THR A 17 -11.11 -12.35 -20.78
CA THR A 17 -11.76 -13.41 -19.99
C THR A 17 -12.24 -12.85 -18.65
N THR A 18 -13.30 -13.44 -18.10
CA THR A 18 -13.83 -13.07 -16.77
C THR A 18 -13.58 -14.21 -15.79
N THR A 19 -13.25 -13.88 -14.55
CA THR A 19 -13.07 -14.86 -13.48
C THR A 19 -14.41 -15.50 -13.09
N GLY A 20 -14.41 -16.82 -12.94
CA GLY A 20 -15.55 -17.60 -12.45
C GLY A 20 -15.67 -17.57 -10.93
N THR A 21 -16.67 -18.26 -10.39
CA THR A 21 -16.93 -18.35 -8.94
C THR A 21 -15.81 -19.05 -8.15
N ASN A 22 -14.91 -19.75 -8.84
CA ASN A 22 -13.72 -20.39 -8.28
C ASN A 22 -12.48 -19.48 -8.28
N GLY A 23 -12.60 -18.22 -8.70
CA GLY A 23 -11.47 -17.28 -8.80
C GLY A 23 -10.52 -17.57 -9.97
N LYS A 24 -10.90 -18.45 -10.91
CA LYS A 24 -10.09 -18.78 -12.10
C LYS A 24 -10.79 -18.28 -13.37
N THR A 25 -10.00 -17.89 -14.36
CA THR A 25 -10.52 -17.65 -15.72
C THR A 25 -10.73 -18.96 -16.46
N SER A 26 -11.50 -18.96 -17.54
CA SER A 26 -11.49 -20.07 -18.50
C SER A 26 -10.12 -20.19 -19.17
N ASP A 27 -9.73 -21.41 -19.52
CA ASP A 27 -8.48 -21.67 -20.23
C ASP A 27 -8.45 -20.91 -21.57
N TYR A 28 -7.32 -20.26 -21.83
CA TYR A 28 -7.09 -19.56 -23.09
C TYR A 28 -6.14 -20.38 -23.96
N VAL A 29 -6.67 -20.91 -25.06
CA VAL A 29 -5.91 -21.76 -25.98
C VAL A 29 -5.17 -20.89 -26.99
N ILE A 30 -3.86 -21.07 -27.06
CA ILE A 30 -2.98 -20.36 -27.98
C ILE A 30 -2.14 -21.33 -28.78
N LYS A 31 -1.83 -20.96 -30.02
CA LYS A 31 -0.87 -21.68 -30.84
C LYS A 31 0.52 -21.15 -30.53
N THR A 32 1.35 -21.95 -29.88
CA THR A 32 2.78 -21.66 -29.73
C THR A 32 3.46 -21.91 -31.08
N THR A 33 3.95 -20.87 -31.74
CA THR A 33 4.64 -21.00 -33.04
C THR A 33 6.12 -21.29 -32.85
N ASP A 34 6.76 -20.62 -31.89
CA ASP A 34 8.18 -20.75 -31.57
C ASP A 34 8.44 -20.84 -30.06
N GLN A 35 9.65 -21.28 -29.66
CA GLN A 35 10.09 -21.35 -28.26
C GLN A 35 10.13 -19.98 -27.54
N ASN A 36 10.02 -18.87 -28.29
CA ASN A 36 9.99 -17.51 -27.73
C ASN A 36 8.60 -16.86 -27.82
N SER A 37 7.56 -17.67 -28.07
CA SER A 37 6.18 -17.19 -28.05
C SER A 37 5.80 -16.77 -26.62
N LYS A 38 5.37 -15.52 -26.47
CA LYS A 38 5.00 -14.91 -25.18
C LYS A 38 3.64 -14.27 -25.30
N ILE A 39 2.86 -14.35 -24.24
CA ILE A 39 1.64 -13.55 -24.06
C ILE A 39 1.78 -12.70 -22.80
N TYR A 40 1.09 -11.57 -22.80
CA TYR A 40 1.06 -10.64 -21.69
C TYR A 40 -0.34 -10.60 -21.11
N LEU A 41 -0.47 -10.94 -19.84
CA LEU A 41 -1.72 -10.86 -19.10
C LEU A 41 -1.74 -9.54 -18.34
N VAL A 42 -2.82 -8.80 -18.53
CA VAL A 42 -3.11 -7.57 -17.79
C VAL A 42 -4.47 -7.70 -17.18
N GLU A 43 -4.60 -7.30 -15.92
CA GLU A 43 -5.90 -7.20 -15.30
C GLU A 43 -6.63 -5.99 -15.91
N VAL A 44 -7.88 -6.17 -16.35
CA VAL A 44 -8.70 -5.08 -16.94
C VAL A 44 -9.66 -4.51 -15.90
N ASN A 45 -10.21 -5.36 -15.04
CA ASN A 45 -11.17 -4.98 -14.03
C ASN A 45 -11.01 -5.88 -12.79
N ALA A 46 -10.82 -5.24 -11.64
CA ALA A 46 -10.68 -5.95 -10.37
C ALA A 46 -12.04 -6.33 -9.77
N PRO A 47 -12.08 -7.39 -8.93
CA PRO A 47 -13.24 -7.70 -8.12
C PRO A 47 -13.65 -6.54 -7.19
N LYS A 48 -14.93 -6.52 -6.80
CA LYS A 48 -15.45 -5.46 -5.93
C LYS A 48 -14.70 -5.43 -4.59
N GLY A 49 -14.17 -4.26 -4.25
CA GLY A 49 -13.43 -4.04 -2.99
C GLY A 49 -11.92 -4.24 -3.11
N TYR A 50 -11.40 -4.48 -4.32
CA TYR A 50 -9.99 -4.64 -4.62
C TYR A 50 -9.52 -3.61 -5.65
N VAL A 51 -8.24 -3.24 -5.57
CA VAL A 51 -7.59 -2.33 -6.53
C VAL A 51 -7.13 -3.15 -7.72
N ARG A 52 -7.35 -2.62 -8.93
CA ARG A 52 -6.84 -3.19 -10.18
C ARG A 52 -5.32 -3.18 -10.18
N SER A 53 -4.71 -4.33 -10.43
CA SER A 53 -3.28 -4.47 -10.64
C SER A 53 -2.83 -3.75 -11.91
N GLU A 54 -1.73 -2.99 -11.81
CA GLU A 54 -1.06 -2.37 -12.96
C GLU A 54 0.07 -3.25 -13.52
N ASP A 55 0.33 -4.40 -12.87
CA ASP A 55 1.40 -5.30 -13.26
C ASP A 55 1.06 -6.05 -14.56
N VAL A 56 2.06 -6.16 -15.43
CA VAL A 56 1.98 -6.94 -16.66
C VAL A 56 2.64 -8.30 -16.40
N HIS A 57 1.85 -9.37 -16.47
CA HIS A 57 2.34 -10.73 -16.28
C HIS A 57 2.79 -11.33 -17.61
N GLU A 58 4.10 -11.54 -17.77
CA GLU A 58 4.66 -12.23 -18.94
C GLU A 58 4.50 -13.75 -18.77
N VAL A 59 3.85 -14.37 -19.75
CA VAL A 59 3.64 -15.82 -19.81
C VAL A 59 4.38 -16.38 -21.01
N ASN A 60 5.40 -17.19 -20.72
CA ASN A 60 6.12 -17.92 -21.75
C ASN A 60 5.32 -19.18 -22.14
N THR A 61 4.84 -19.19 -23.37
CA THR A 61 3.90 -20.21 -23.86
C THR A 61 4.60 -21.50 -24.27
N ALA A 62 5.93 -21.46 -24.42
CA ALA A 62 6.76 -22.65 -24.65
C ALA A 62 6.98 -23.48 -23.38
N LYS A 63 6.62 -22.95 -22.20
CA LYS A 63 6.66 -23.71 -20.94
C LYS A 63 5.41 -24.52 -20.66
N ALA A 64 4.31 -24.23 -21.36
CA ALA A 64 3.09 -25.02 -21.27
C ALA A 64 3.17 -26.22 -22.22
N SER A 65 2.72 -27.38 -21.75
CA SER A 65 2.58 -28.59 -22.59
C SER A 65 1.15 -28.66 -23.14
N ASP A 66 0.91 -29.37 -24.24
CA ASP A 66 -0.43 -29.47 -24.87
C ASP A 66 -1.53 -29.98 -23.93
N THR A 67 -1.16 -30.65 -22.83
CA THR A 67 -2.07 -31.22 -21.82
C THR A 67 -2.06 -30.48 -20.48
N GLU A 68 -1.24 -29.44 -20.31
CA GLU A 68 -1.09 -28.73 -19.03
C GLU A 68 -1.35 -27.23 -19.18
N SER A 69 -2.23 -26.70 -18.35
CA SER A 69 -2.53 -25.27 -18.27
C SER A 69 -1.50 -24.57 -17.37
N LEU A 70 -0.93 -23.46 -17.86
CA LEU A 70 -0.05 -22.61 -17.06
C LEU A 70 -0.89 -21.66 -16.20
N GLU A 71 -0.85 -21.85 -14.89
CA GLU A 71 -1.54 -20.99 -13.94
C GLU A 71 -0.66 -19.80 -13.54
N VAL A 72 -1.21 -18.59 -13.66
CA VAL A 72 -0.56 -17.35 -13.21
C VAL A 72 -1.36 -16.78 -12.04
N PRO A 73 -0.83 -16.80 -10.81
CA PRO A 73 -1.51 -16.20 -9.67
C PRO A 73 -1.44 -14.68 -9.76
N ILE A 74 -2.60 -14.02 -9.68
CA ILE A 74 -2.74 -12.57 -9.58
C ILE A 74 -3.21 -12.28 -8.15
N ALA A 75 -2.48 -11.41 -7.44
CA ALA A 75 -2.78 -11.11 -6.05
C ALA A 75 -3.81 -9.99 -5.93
N ASP A 76 -4.87 -10.23 -5.16
CA ASP A 76 -5.92 -9.27 -4.90
C ASP A 76 -5.53 -8.32 -3.75
N VAL A 77 -5.39 -7.03 -4.03
CA VAL A 77 -5.06 -6.00 -3.02
C VAL A 77 -6.32 -5.23 -2.61
N PRO A 78 -6.75 -5.27 -1.32
CA PRO A 78 -7.96 -4.59 -0.89
C PRO A 78 -7.91 -3.07 -1.12
N THR A 79 -9.04 -2.50 -1.52
CA THR A 79 -9.23 -1.04 -1.65
C THR A 79 -9.20 -0.37 -0.28
N SER A 80 -8.90 0.93 -0.24
CA SER A 80 -8.71 1.70 0.99
C SER A 80 -9.85 1.66 2.00
N ASN A 81 -11.07 1.38 1.53
CA ASN A 81 -12.25 1.21 2.37
C ASN A 81 -12.24 -0.06 3.25
N ASN A 82 -11.28 -0.98 3.06
CA ASN A 82 -11.11 -2.20 3.86
C ASN A 82 -9.69 -2.34 4.48
N ILE A 83 -8.84 -1.32 4.36
CA ILE A 83 -7.46 -1.33 4.91
C ILE A 83 -7.45 -1.48 6.44
N ASP A 84 -8.53 -1.07 7.12
CA ASP A 84 -8.70 -1.15 8.57
C ASP A 84 -8.62 -2.58 9.15
N HIS A 85 -8.76 -3.63 8.33
CA HIS A 85 -8.71 -5.03 8.77
C HIS A 85 -7.32 -5.68 8.65
N TRP A 86 -6.49 -5.26 7.69
CA TRP A 86 -5.19 -5.92 7.42
C TRP A 86 -3.97 -5.01 7.62
N PHE A 87 -4.13 -3.70 7.47
CA PHE A 87 -3.06 -2.74 7.72
C PHE A 87 -3.55 -1.69 8.72
N LYS A 88 -3.70 -2.12 9.97
CA LYS A 88 -3.87 -1.22 11.10
C LYS A 88 -2.57 -0.44 11.22
N LEU A 89 -2.54 0.80 10.73
CA LEU A 89 -1.49 1.71 11.16
C LEU A 89 -1.55 1.73 12.69
N PRO A 90 -0.45 1.44 13.42
CA PRO A 90 -0.43 1.75 14.84
C PRO A 90 -0.87 3.21 14.94
N LYS A 91 -1.84 3.52 15.81
CA LYS A 91 -2.28 4.91 16.03
C LYS A 91 -1.04 5.70 16.44
N THR A 92 -0.36 6.29 15.46
CA THR A 92 0.95 6.91 15.62
C THR A 92 0.71 8.19 16.39
N GLY A 93 0.96 8.14 17.71
CA GLY A 93 0.76 9.33 18.55
C GLY A 93 0.50 9.07 20.03
N ALA A 94 1.39 8.32 20.69
CA ALA A 94 2.04 8.84 21.89
C ALA A 94 1.20 9.13 23.17
N TYR A 95 0.55 8.11 23.75
CA TYR A 95 0.25 8.14 25.20
C TYR A 95 1.50 8.44 26.06
N GLY A 96 2.67 7.98 25.61
CA GLY A 96 3.97 8.28 26.24
C GLY A 96 4.39 9.75 26.18
N VAL A 97 3.93 10.55 25.20
CA VAL A 97 4.26 11.99 25.15
C VAL A 97 3.40 12.79 26.11
N PHE A 98 2.15 12.38 26.34
CA PHE A 98 1.28 13.06 27.30
C PHE A 98 1.84 13.02 28.73
N ILE A 99 2.48 11.91 29.15
CA ILE A 99 3.10 11.85 30.48
C ILE A 99 4.29 12.80 30.60
N PHE A 100 5.15 12.92 29.57
CA PHE A 100 6.26 13.88 29.59
C PHE A 100 5.80 15.34 29.53
N ALA A 101 4.75 15.62 28.76
CA ALA A 101 4.17 16.97 28.68
C ALA A 101 3.55 17.39 30.02
N ILE A 102 2.77 16.51 30.66
CA ILE A 102 2.17 16.78 31.97
C ILE A 102 3.25 16.95 33.04
N ALA A 103 4.25 16.06 33.07
CA ALA A 103 5.37 16.15 34.01
C ALA A 103 6.16 17.46 33.82
N GLY A 104 6.40 17.88 32.57
CA GLY A 104 7.08 19.14 32.27
C GLY A 104 6.30 20.36 32.77
N ILE A 105 4.99 20.42 32.54
CA ILE A 105 4.13 21.52 33.03
C ILE A 105 4.14 21.59 34.56
N VAL A 106 4.05 20.45 35.24
CA VAL A 106 4.07 20.38 36.72
C VAL A 106 5.40 20.90 37.27
N LEU A 107 6.53 20.53 36.66
CA LEU A 107 7.85 21.01 37.10
C LEU A 107 8.03 22.52 36.91
N ILE A 108 7.53 23.09 35.80
CA ILE A 108 7.57 24.53 35.55
C ILE A 108 6.67 25.28 36.55
N ALA A 109 5.48 24.77 36.84
CA ALA A 109 4.60 25.39 37.83
C ALA A 109 5.21 25.37 39.24
N ALA A 110 5.85 24.26 39.63
CA ALA A 110 6.53 24.14 40.92
C ALA A 110 7.73 25.10 41.03
N SER A 111 8.53 25.25 39.96
CA SER A 111 9.70 26.15 39.98
C SER A 111 9.30 27.62 40.15
N VAL A 112 8.26 28.07 39.44
CA VAL A 112 7.72 29.44 39.56
C VAL A 112 7.10 29.69 40.94
N PHE A 113 6.38 28.70 41.48
CA PHE A 113 5.77 28.81 42.81
C PHE A 113 6.81 28.92 43.92
N ILE A 114 7.88 28.12 43.88
CA ILE A 114 8.96 28.18 44.87
C ILE A 114 9.70 29.52 44.78
N TYR A 115 10.01 29.98 43.55
CA TYR A 115 10.71 31.25 43.34
C TYR A 115 9.92 32.44 43.92
N THR A 116 8.63 32.55 43.58
CA THR A 116 7.77 33.63 44.08
C THR A 116 7.58 33.56 45.59
N ARG A 117 7.47 32.37 46.18
CA ARG A 117 7.37 32.21 47.63
C ARG A 117 8.68 32.54 48.35
N ASN A 118 9.84 32.22 47.77
CA ASN A 118 11.13 32.52 48.38
C ASN A 118 11.40 34.02 48.42
N ASN A 119 11.12 34.73 47.31
CA ASN A 119 11.32 36.18 47.25
C ASN A 119 10.40 36.95 48.23
N ARG A 120 9.15 36.50 48.41
CA ARG A 120 8.23 37.13 49.38
C ARG A 120 8.71 37.02 50.82
N LYS A 121 9.40 35.94 51.19
CA LYS A 121 9.99 35.80 52.53
C LYS A 121 11.15 36.76 52.77
N GLU A 122 11.88 37.14 51.72
CA GLU A 122 12.97 38.12 51.84
C GLU A 122 12.42 39.54 51.96
N GLU A 123 11.31 39.84 51.28
CA GLU A 123 10.59 41.11 51.48
C GLU A 123 10.00 41.23 52.89
N ASP A 124 9.40 40.16 53.43
CA ASP A 124 8.85 40.16 54.79
C ASP A 124 9.93 40.23 55.88
N LYS A 125 11.12 39.66 55.64
CA LYS A 125 12.29 39.77 56.56
C LYS A 125 13.00 41.12 56.48
N GLN A 126 12.96 41.81 55.33
CA GLN A 126 13.50 43.17 55.18
C GLN A 126 12.54 44.24 55.70
N ARG A 127 11.24 43.90 55.83
CA ARG A 127 10.18 44.79 56.36
C ARG A 127 9.87 44.57 57.85
N ALA A 128 10.51 43.60 58.51
CA ALA A 128 10.42 43.32 59.94
C ALA A 128 11.68 43.81 60.67
#